data_AF-A8PAV6-F1
#
_entry.id   AF-A8PAV6-F1
#
_cell.length_a   1.000
_cell.length_b   1.000
_cell.length_c   1.000
_cell.angle_alpha   90.00
_cell.angle_beta   90.00
_cell.angle_gamma   90.00
#
_symmetry.space_group_name_H-M   'P 1'
#
loop_
_entity.id
_entity.type
_entity.pdbx_description
1 polymer ?
#
loop_
_entity_poly.entity_id
_entity_poly.type
_entity_poly.pdbx_seq_one_letter_code
_entity_poly.pdbx_strand_id
1 'polypeptide(L)'
;MPTHTPASALVICFTAMKGAPWNYPKWQEITGVYHGLFPEDDKHLPIGWTRRDADNVRSYFTQFSSYQKDEQKLKFAVVRTKAGQDPIPGRAFFRDWVTSLISSVWMMYTRIATILEDTNIHPLQIMVAADNLDKWPMSNYYIPMVIDRVALELFGPEALGPTGLLPDELRAVVGIFIQRTWVVVKRSSMRKIKSLKTYETDAESALAALSEDSITPEKVKKTLRTVSKFRELVELCGTSSARSKLKTMNQKMDQFIAEVHTQVAPKPKKPADQKKAAPPKFASSKSLAQLATANDVAELLDLYDSLFGEATDSAPELAGGSLSGVRFGQPADGADPGVEVESGMTPAQLFHNLDFDGGTPFLFNKERHRDGLNPWDVDFDSIRSDTPSTLEPLKLHWHQGAGVHSIVRHIFHKKPSPSHPSGILLADDVGIGKTIQSSATVAFLANLALRQERGLSLPPIIREISAPSPPASHSS
;
A
#
# COMPACT_ATOMS: atom_id res chain seq x y z
N MET A 1 34.08 -0.17 -0.84
CA MET A 1 34.52 -0.51 0.52
C MET A 1 33.43 -1.32 1.23
N PRO A 2 33.76 -2.32 2.05
CA PRO A 2 32.78 -2.94 2.93
C PRO A 2 32.16 -1.83 3.80
N THR A 3 30.83 -1.85 3.90
CA THR A 3 30.07 -0.86 4.66
C THR A 3 29.48 -1.59 5.86
N HIS A 4 29.37 -0.93 7.00
CA HIS A 4 28.70 -1.48 8.18
C HIS A 4 27.29 -1.95 7.82
N THR A 5 26.86 -3.09 8.36
CA THR A 5 25.47 -3.56 8.29
C THR A 5 24.67 -2.92 9.43
N PRO A 6 23.33 -2.88 9.33
CA PRO A 6 22.50 -2.41 10.44
C PRO A 6 22.73 -3.20 11.74
N ALA A 7 22.92 -4.53 11.64
CA ALA A 7 23.29 -5.34 12.79
C ALA A 7 24.62 -4.87 13.40
N SER A 8 25.65 -4.62 12.59
CA SER A 8 26.92 -4.10 13.12
C SER A 8 26.78 -2.70 13.71
N ALA A 9 25.90 -1.85 13.18
CA ALA A 9 25.63 -0.53 13.74
C ALA A 9 25.01 -0.62 15.14
N LEU A 10 24.10 -1.58 15.36
CA LEU A 10 23.52 -1.83 16.68
C LEU A 10 24.54 -2.38 17.68
N VAL A 11 25.45 -3.25 17.25
CA VAL A 11 26.56 -3.70 18.12
C VAL A 11 27.47 -2.53 18.48
N ILE A 12 27.82 -1.69 17.50
CA ILE A 12 28.62 -0.46 17.74
C ILE A 12 27.92 0.41 18.78
N CYS A 13 26.63 0.69 18.58
CA CYS A 13 25.83 1.50 19.50
C CYS A 13 25.85 0.93 20.93
N PHE A 14 25.62 -0.37 21.07
CA PHE A 14 25.61 -1.05 22.38
C PHE A 14 26.97 -1.02 23.07
N THR A 15 28.05 -1.20 22.31
CA THR A 15 29.41 -1.21 22.87
C THR A 15 29.93 0.19 23.17
N ALA A 16 29.46 1.21 22.44
CA ALA A 16 29.86 2.59 22.64
C ALA A 16 29.11 3.24 23.82
N MET A 17 27.85 2.88 24.05
CA MET A 17 27.05 3.44 25.12
C MET A 17 26.24 2.37 25.84
N LYS A 18 26.41 2.31 27.16
CA LYS A 18 25.79 1.28 28.00
C LYS A 18 24.27 1.32 27.87
N GLY A 19 23.69 0.21 27.42
CA GLY A 19 22.25 0.03 27.29
C GLY A 19 21.65 0.57 25.99
N ALA A 20 22.38 1.34 25.20
CA ALA A 20 21.89 1.87 23.93
C ALA A 20 21.81 0.82 22.82
N PRO A 21 20.93 0.99 21.83
CA PRO A 21 19.82 1.96 21.81
C PRO A 21 18.60 1.51 22.62
N TRP A 22 18.62 0.35 23.28
CA TRP A 22 17.47 -0.22 23.98
C TRP A 22 17.13 0.42 25.33
N ASN A 23 17.85 1.46 25.75
CA ASN A 23 17.49 2.31 26.86
C ASN A 23 16.68 3.55 26.42
N TYR A 24 16.56 3.80 25.11
CA TYR A 24 15.80 4.92 24.58
C TYR A 24 14.30 4.56 24.44
N PRO A 25 13.37 5.30 25.08
CA PRO A 25 11.95 4.97 25.05
C PRO A 25 11.39 4.84 23.64
N LYS A 26 11.74 5.78 22.76
CA LYS A 26 11.29 5.75 21.36
C LYS A 26 11.77 4.50 20.61
N TRP A 27 13.00 4.06 20.88
CA TRP A 27 13.53 2.84 20.29
C TRP A 27 12.83 1.59 20.82
N GLN A 28 12.51 1.57 22.12
CA GLN A 28 11.74 0.48 22.71
C GLN A 28 10.34 0.38 22.10
N GLU A 29 9.66 1.52 21.88
CA GLU A 29 8.37 1.57 21.18
C GLU A 29 8.47 1.02 19.76
N ILE A 30 9.49 1.44 18.98
CA ILE A 30 9.69 0.98 17.61
C ILE A 30 9.99 -0.52 17.55
N THR A 31 10.77 -1.03 18.51
CA THR A 31 11.28 -2.40 18.45
C THR A 31 10.49 -3.42 19.26
N GLY A 32 9.67 -2.97 20.21
CA GLY A 32 8.99 -3.82 21.19
C GLY A 32 9.93 -4.44 22.25
N VAL A 33 11.19 -4.00 22.33
CA VAL A 33 12.20 -4.56 23.25
C VAL A 33 12.41 -3.61 24.43
N TYR A 34 11.58 -3.76 25.47
CA TYR A 34 11.52 -2.83 26.61
C TYR A 34 12.56 -3.06 27.70
N HIS A 35 13.09 -4.28 27.83
CA HIS A 35 14.00 -4.66 28.92
C HIS A 35 15.45 -4.84 28.47
N GLY A 36 15.82 -4.27 27.32
CA GLY A 36 17.11 -4.51 26.69
C GLY A 36 17.23 -5.90 26.07
N LEU A 37 18.40 -6.19 25.46
CA LEU A 37 18.64 -7.48 24.83
C LEU A 37 19.00 -8.61 25.80
N PHE A 38 19.51 -8.26 26.99
CA PHE A 38 20.08 -9.25 27.91
C PHE A 38 19.57 -9.12 29.36
N PRO A 39 18.25 -9.11 29.61
CA PRO A 39 17.69 -9.11 30.95
C PRO A 39 18.03 -10.41 31.71
N GLU A 40 17.97 -10.36 33.04
CA GLU A 40 18.18 -11.55 33.89
C GLU A 40 17.00 -12.53 33.85
N ASP A 41 15.78 -12.02 33.70
CA ASP A 41 14.56 -12.84 33.63
C ASP A 41 14.25 -13.22 32.17
N ASP A 42 14.08 -14.53 31.92
CA ASP A 42 13.79 -15.09 30.60
C ASP A 42 12.49 -14.55 29.99
N LYS A 43 11.50 -14.19 30.81
CA LYS A 43 10.22 -13.64 30.33
C LYS A 43 10.35 -12.26 29.67
N HIS A 44 11.45 -11.58 29.92
CA HIS A 44 11.74 -10.25 29.40
C HIS A 44 12.66 -10.28 28.17
N LEU A 45 13.13 -11.46 27.75
CA LEU A 45 13.95 -11.60 26.55
C LEU A 45 13.18 -11.11 25.31
N PRO A 46 13.88 -10.62 24.27
CA PRO A 46 13.25 -10.30 23.00
C PRO A 46 12.42 -11.48 22.49
N ILE A 47 11.26 -11.19 21.90
CA ILE A 47 10.33 -12.22 21.42
C ILE A 47 11.07 -13.21 20.49
N GLY A 48 10.95 -14.50 20.79
CA GLY A 48 11.58 -15.59 20.04
C GLY A 48 13.03 -15.89 20.44
N TRP A 49 13.62 -15.17 21.39
CA TRP A 49 14.94 -15.49 21.91
C TRP A 49 14.85 -16.51 23.04
N THR A 50 15.79 -17.44 23.07
CA THR A 50 16.08 -18.26 24.25
C THR A 50 17.23 -17.64 25.06
N ARG A 51 17.40 -18.06 26.32
CA ARG A 51 18.57 -17.69 27.13
C ARG A 51 19.89 -17.98 26.41
N ARG A 52 19.97 -19.13 25.75
CA ARG A 52 21.15 -19.53 24.95
C ARG A 52 21.43 -18.55 23.82
N ASP A 53 20.40 -18.06 23.14
CA ASP A 53 20.57 -17.06 22.08
C ASP A 53 21.12 -15.75 22.66
N ALA A 54 20.55 -15.29 23.78
CA ALA A 54 20.99 -14.10 24.48
C ALA A 54 22.47 -14.19 24.90
N ASP A 55 22.88 -15.33 25.47
CA ASP A 55 24.26 -15.57 25.91
C ASP A 55 25.24 -15.62 24.73
N ASN A 56 24.85 -16.28 23.63
CA ASN A 56 25.65 -16.32 22.41
C ASN A 56 25.83 -14.93 21.80
N VAL A 57 24.75 -14.14 21.71
CA VAL A 57 24.81 -12.78 21.17
C VAL A 57 25.62 -11.87 22.10
N ARG A 58 25.48 -12.01 23.42
CA ARG A 58 26.29 -11.29 24.40
C ARG A 58 27.78 -11.60 24.22
N SER A 59 28.13 -12.89 24.05
CA SER A 59 29.52 -13.31 23.74
C SER A 59 30.04 -12.67 22.45
N TYR A 60 29.24 -12.63 21.39
CA TYR A 60 29.59 -11.94 20.15
C TYR A 60 29.85 -10.44 20.38
N PHE A 61 29.02 -9.76 21.17
CA PHE A 61 29.17 -8.33 21.46
C PHE A 61 30.45 -8.06 22.26
N THR A 62 30.76 -8.91 23.25
CA THR A 62 32.01 -8.84 24.01
C THR A 62 33.23 -9.02 23.11
N GLN A 63 33.23 -10.04 22.23
CA GLN A 63 34.32 -10.24 21.27
C GLN A 63 34.44 -9.09 20.26
N PHE A 64 33.32 -8.51 19.82
CA PHE A 64 33.32 -7.33 18.97
C PHE A 64 33.98 -6.13 19.67
N SER A 65 33.69 -5.93 20.96
CA SER A 65 34.22 -4.83 21.76
C SER A 65 35.73 -4.93 22.03
N SER A 66 36.33 -6.12 21.96
CA SER A 66 37.78 -6.28 22.20
C SER A 66 38.66 -5.74 21.06
N TYR A 67 38.09 -5.50 19.88
CA TYR A 67 38.82 -4.88 18.77
C TYR A 67 38.89 -3.37 18.94
N GLN A 68 40.09 -2.79 18.83
CA GLN A 68 40.31 -1.35 19.02
C GLN A 68 40.07 -0.54 17.72
N LYS A 69 40.41 -1.10 16.56
CA LYS A 69 40.31 -0.41 15.27
C LYS A 69 38.98 -0.68 14.59
N ASP A 70 38.35 0.36 14.05
CA ASP A 70 37.08 0.24 13.31
C ASP A 70 37.16 -0.70 12.10
N GLU A 71 38.29 -0.72 11.40
CA GLU A 71 38.49 -1.64 10.28
C GLU A 71 38.47 -3.11 10.73
N GLN A 72 39.01 -3.41 11.91
CA GLN A 72 38.99 -4.76 12.49
C GLN A 72 37.58 -5.14 12.93
N LYS A 73 36.87 -4.22 13.60
CA LYS A 73 35.45 -4.38 13.97
C LYS A 73 34.58 -4.64 12.74
N LEU A 74 34.78 -3.88 11.67
CA LEU A 74 34.06 -4.04 10.41
C LEU A 74 34.36 -5.39 9.77
N LYS A 75 35.63 -5.80 9.66
CA LYS A 75 36.01 -7.12 9.14
C LYS A 75 35.37 -8.23 9.97
N PHE A 76 35.43 -8.13 11.30
CA PHE A 76 34.85 -9.09 12.23
C PHE A 76 33.32 -9.19 12.10
N ALA A 77 32.59 -8.09 11.87
CA ALA A 77 31.14 -8.14 11.71
C ALA A 77 30.67 -8.60 10.31
N VAL A 78 31.49 -8.45 9.27
CA VAL A 78 31.08 -8.65 7.86
C VAL A 78 31.44 -10.04 7.31
N VAL A 79 32.26 -10.85 8.00
CA VAL A 79 32.65 -12.18 7.49
C VAL A 79 31.40 -13.01 7.20
N ARG A 80 31.14 -13.24 5.90
CA ARG A 80 30.05 -14.09 5.43
C ARG A 80 30.52 -15.54 5.49
N THR A 81 30.12 -16.24 6.52
CA THR A 81 30.23 -17.70 6.61
C THR A 81 28.96 -18.33 6.05
N LYS A 82 29.06 -19.57 5.54
CA LYS A 82 27.89 -20.35 5.14
C LYS A 82 26.98 -20.55 6.36
N ALA A 83 25.66 -20.63 6.14
CA ALA A 83 24.69 -20.88 7.20
C ALA A 83 25.09 -22.11 8.02
N GLY A 84 25.13 -21.98 9.35
CA GLY A 84 25.57 -23.05 10.26
C GLY A 84 27.10 -23.23 10.41
N GLN A 85 27.93 -22.47 9.68
CA GLN A 85 29.39 -22.53 9.76
C GLN A 85 30.03 -21.23 10.28
N ASP A 86 29.27 -20.40 10.98
CA ASP A 86 29.83 -19.22 11.64
C ASP A 86 30.64 -19.65 12.88
N PRO A 87 31.97 -19.46 12.90
CA PRO A 87 32.79 -19.84 14.04
C PRO A 87 32.53 -18.95 15.27
N ILE A 88 31.81 -17.84 15.11
CA ILE A 88 31.49 -16.91 16.20
C ILE A 88 30.02 -17.12 16.60
N PRO A 89 29.77 -17.71 17.79
CA PRO A 89 28.42 -17.91 18.30
C PRO A 89 27.63 -16.60 18.34
N GLY A 90 26.35 -16.64 17.96
CA GLY A 90 25.44 -15.49 18.05
C GLY A 90 25.55 -14.45 16.93
N ARG A 91 26.68 -14.35 16.20
CA ARG A 91 26.85 -13.35 15.12
C ARG A 91 25.84 -13.52 13.99
N ALA A 92 25.74 -14.72 13.42
CA ALA A 92 24.79 -15.01 12.35
C ALA A 92 23.34 -14.83 12.81
N PHE A 93 23.00 -15.39 13.98
CA PHE A 93 21.69 -15.27 14.60
C PHE A 93 21.28 -13.80 14.75
N PHE A 94 22.13 -12.96 15.37
CA PHE A 94 21.81 -11.55 15.58
C PHE A 94 21.65 -10.78 14.27
N ARG A 95 22.53 -11.03 13.28
CA ARG A 95 22.41 -10.42 11.96
C ARG A 95 21.08 -10.77 11.30
N ASP A 96 20.70 -12.04 11.34
CA ASP A 96 19.51 -12.55 10.67
C ASP A 96 18.25 -12.06 11.39
N TRP A 97 18.26 -12.02 12.73
CA TRP A 97 17.23 -11.40 13.56
C TRP A 97 17.02 -9.92 13.20
N VAL A 98 18.08 -9.10 13.22
CA VAL A 98 18.00 -7.68 12.83
C VAL A 98 17.50 -7.52 11.39
N THR A 99 18.02 -8.32 10.46
CA THR A 99 17.64 -8.24 9.04
C THR A 99 16.16 -8.58 8.83
N SER A 100 15.63 -9.51 9.62
CA SER A 100 14.22 -9.91 9.56
C SER A 100 13.26 -8.84 10.11
N LEU A 101 13.74 -7.95 10.98
CA LEU A 101 12.91 -6.95 11.65
C LEU A 101 13.06 -5.54 11.07
N ILE A 102 14.26 -5.18 10.61
CA ILE A 102 14.61 -3.79 10.26
C ILE A 102 13.70 -3.15 9.21
N SER A 103 13.29 -3.91 8.19
CA SER A 103 12.47 -3.40 7.10
C SER A 103 10.98 -3.61 7.35
N SER A 104 10.58 -4.78 7.87
CA SER A 104 9.17 -5.18 7.96
C SER A 104 8.50 -4.82 9.27
N VAL A 105 9.22 -4.85 10.39
CA VAL A 105 8.64 -4.61 11.72
C VAL A 105 9.01 -3.21 12.21
N TRP A 106 10.29 -2.88 12.21
CA TRP A 106 10.76 -1.56 12.67
C TRP A 106 10.55 -0.46 11.62
N MET A 107 10.28 -0.85 10.37
CA MET A 107 10.08 0.05 9.22
C MET A 107 11.17 1.13 9.10
N MET A 108 12.41 0.78 9.45
CA MET A 108 13.48 1.75 9.67
C MET A 108 13.86 2.49 8.38
N TYR A 109 13.93 1.78 7.25
CA TYR A 109 14.22 2.40 5.97
C TYR A 109 13.10 3.35 5.53
N THR A 110 11.83 3.02 5.83
CA THR A 110 10.69 3.88 5.51
C THR A 110 10.73 5.15 6.35
N ARG A 111 10.89 5.04 7.68
CA ARG A 111 10.99 6.20 8.59
C ARG A 111 12.10 7.16 8.16
N ILE A 112 13.28 6.61 7.86
CA ILE A 112 14.41 7.43 7.41
C ILE A 112 14.12 8.03 6.02
N ALA A 113 13.54 7.28 5.09
CA ALA A 113 13.21 7.80 3.77
C ALA A 113 12.20 8.95 3.83
N THR A 114 11.17 8.86 4.68
CA THR A 114 10.20 9.95 4.92
C THR A 114 10.91 11.20 5.41
N ILE A 115 11.85 11.09 6.36
CA ILE A 115 12.63 12.26 6.79
C ILE A 115 13.43 12.86 5.64
N LEU A 116 14.03 12.03 4.78
CA LEU A 116 14.75 12.52 3.60
C LEU A 116 13.82 13.27 2.64
N GLU A 117 12.59 12.78 2.46
CA GLU A 117 11.55 13.41 1.64
C GLU A 117 11.09 14.75 2.23
N ASP A 118 10.76 14.79 3.51
CA ASP A 118 10.30 15.98 4.24
C ASP A 118 11.36 17.09 4.29
N THR A 119 12.63 16.70 4.23
CA THR A 119 13.78 17.62 4.22
C THR A 119 14.24 17.99 2.81
N ASN A 120 13.53 17.51 1.78
CA ASN A 120 13.88 17.71 0.37
C ASN A 120 15.29 17.24 -0.02
N ILE A 121 15.83 16.25 0.70
CA ILE A 121 17.13 15.64 0.38
C ILE A 121 17.00 14.17 0.00
N HIS A 122 15.79 13.71 -0.30
CA HIS A 122 15.60 12.37 -0.87
C HIS A 122 16.35 12.30 -2.20
N PRO A 123 17.19 11.27 -2.44
CA PRO A 123 18.05 11.20 -3.63
C PRO A 123 17.30 11.36 -4.95
N LEU A 124 16.08 10.81 -5.04
CA LEU A 124 15.26 10.92 -6.24
C LEU A 124 14.76 12.36 -6.45
N GLN A 125 14.34 13.05 -5.39
CA GLN A 125 13.92 14.45 -5.46
C GLN A 125 15.07 15.33 -5.93
N ILE A 126 16.28 15.10 -5.40
CA ILE A 126 17.50 15.82 -5.82
C ILE A 126 17.77 15.60 -7.31
N MET A 127 17.67 14.36 -7.80
CA MET A 127 17.91 14.04 -9.22
C MET A 127 16.87 14.69 -10.14
N VAL A 128 15.59 14.68 -9.73
CA VAL A 128 14.49 15.33 -10.47
C VAL A 128 14.68 16.85 -10.48
N ALA A 129 15.02 17.45 -9.34
CA ALA A 129 15.26 18.89 -9.24
C ALA A 129 16.48 19.33 -10.07
N ALA A 130 17.51 18.49 -10.19
CA ALA A 130 18.67 18.72 -11.04
C ALA A 130 18.44 18.37 -12.52
N ASP A 131 17.25 17.87 -12.88
CA ASP A 131 16.89 17.35 -14.20
C ASP A 131 17.92 16.35 -14.76
N ASN A 132 18.52 15.54 -13.89
CA ASN A 132 19.58 14.59 -14.24
C ASN A 132 19.39 13.25 -13.51
N LEU A 133 18.79 12.29 -14.22
CA LEU A 133 18.53 10.95 -13.69
C LEU A 133 19.73 9.99 -13.81
N ASP A 134 20.79 10.37 -14.50
CA ASP A 134 21.97 9.52 -14.71
C ASP A 134 23.01 9.69 -13.60
N LYS A 135 23.00 10.83 -12.91
CA LYS A 135 23.94 11.15 -11.83
C LYS A 135 23.31 10.94 -10.44
N TRP A 136 23.66 9.82 -9.80
CA TRP A 136 23.24 9.56 -8.41
C TRP A 136 23.89 10.55 -7.43
N PRO A 137 23.12 11.21 -6.53
CA PRO A 137 23.68 12.15 -5.57
C PRO A 137 24.59 11.47 -4.55
N MET A 138 25.68 12.16 -4.20
CA MET A 138 26.71 11.67 -3.29
C MET A 138 26.26 11.85 -1.84
N SER A 139 26.12 10.74 -1.11
CA SER A 139 25.49 10.73 0.22
C SER A 139 26.24 11.54 1.28
N ASN A 140 27.56 11.68 1.15
CA ASN A 140 28.41 12.42 2.10
C ASN A 140 28.06 13.91 2.21
N TYR A 141 27.44 14.51 1.19
CA TYR A 141 27.00 15.90 1.26
C TYR A 141 25.66 16.08 1.99
N TYR A 142 24.78 15.08 1.95
CA TYR A 142 23.39 15.21 2.40
C TYR A 142 23.13 14.54 3.74
N ILE A 143 23.75 13.39 4.03
CA ILE A 143 23.55 12.67 5.30
C ILE A 143 23.81 13.54 6.53
N PRO A 144 24.89 14.36 6.60
CA PRO A 144 25.14 15.20 7.77
C PRO A 144 24.03 16.20 8.07
N MET A 145 23.19 16.58 7.09
CA MET A 145 22.14 17.59 7.23
C MET A 145 20.91 17.10 8.00
N VAL A 146 20.71 15.78 8.09
CA VAL A 146 19.48 15.19 8.67
C VAL A 146 19.74 14.24 9.83
N ILE A 147 20.99 14.05 10.20
CA ILE A 147 21.38 13.01 11.15
C ILE A 147 20.74 13.19 12.53
N ASP A 148 20.65 14.43 13.01
CA ASP A 148 20.01 14.75 14.29
C ASP A 148 18.48 14.56 14.22
N ARG A 149 17.85 14.88 13.08
CA ARG A 149 16.41 14.61 12.85
C ARG A 149 16.09 13.11 12.82
N VAL A 150 16.94 12.33 12.17
CA VAL A 150 16.79 10.87 12.13
C VAL A 150 17.00 10.28 13.53
N ALA A 151 17.97 10.79 14.30
CA ALA A 151 18.18 10.34 15.66
C ALA A 151 16.97 10.63 16.56
N LEU A 152 16.36 11.80 16.44
CA LEU A 152 15.12 12.15 17.14
C LEU A 152 13.98 11.17 16.81
N GLU A 153 13.80 10.82 15.54
CA GLU A 153 12.76 9.86 15.14
C GLU A 153 13.01 8.44 15.67
N LEU A 154 14.27 8.00 15.67
CA LEU A 154 14.63 6.63 16.07
C LEU A 154 14.75 6.46 17.58
N PHE A 155 15.31 7.46 18.27
CA PHE A 155 15.72 7.33 19.67
C PHE A 155 15.05 8.33 20.60
N GLY A 156 14.37 9.36 20.08
CA GLY A 156 13.73 10.39 20.89
C GLY A 156 14.67 11.52 21.32
N PRO A 157 14.14 12.56 21.98
CA PRO A 157 14.91 13.71 22.45
C PRO A 157 16.00 13.33 23.47
N GLU A 158 15.83 12.22 24.19
CA GLU A 158 16.78 11.72 25.19
C GLU A 158 18.12 11.26 24.59
N ALA A 159 18.16 11.05 23.28
CA ALA A 159 19.38 10.71 22.58
C ALA A 159 20.26 11.93 22.28
N LEU A 160 19.72 13.14 22.37
CA LEU A 160 20.47 14.37 22.15
C LEU A 160 21.24 14.76 23.42
N GLY A 161 22.46 15.26 23.23
CA GLY A 161 23.26 15.81 24.32
C GLY A 161 22.76 17.19 24.77
N PRO A 162 23.41 17.80 25.79
CA PRO A 162 23.03 19.10 26.33
C PRO A 162 23.01 20.25 25.30
N THR A 163 23.77 20.12 24.22
CA THR A 163 23.85 21.08 23.11
C THR A 163 22.71 20.93 22.10
N GLY A 164 21.82 19.96 22.28
CA GLY A 164 20.81 19.57 21.29
C GLY A 164 21.38 18.81 20.08
N LEU A 165 22.67 18.44 20.13
CA LEU A 165 23.33 17.64 19.10
C LEU A 165 23.48 16.20 19.56
N LEU A 166 23.45 15.28 18.60
CA LEU A 166 23.70 13.88 18.85
C LEU A 166 25.18 13.62 19.24
N PRO A 167 25.46 12.84 20.30
CA PRO A 167 26.82 12.41 20.65
C PRO A 167 27.53 11.72 19.47
N ASP A 168 28.84 11.86 19.37
CA ASP A 168 29.65 11.37 18.24
C ASP A 168 29.48 9.85 18.02
N GLU A 169 29.37 9.08 19.11
CA GLU A 169 29.15 7.65 19.09
C GLU A 169 27.84 7.27 18.41
N LEU A 170 26.75 7.97 18.75
CA LEU A 170 25.46 7.78 18.09
C LEU A 170 25.45 8.34 16.68
N ARG A 171 26.16 9.42 16.42
CA ARG A 171 26.26 10.04 15.10
C ARG A 171 26.84 9.06 14.08
N ALA A 172 27.89 8.33 14.44
CA ALA A 172 28.41 7.26 13.59
C ALA A 172 27.36 6.17 13.28
N VAL A 173 26.60 5.74 14.30
CA VAL A 173 25.56 4.70 14.18
C VAL A 173 24.41 5.15 13.28
N VAL A 174 23.86 6.35 13.52
CA VAL A 174 22.77 6.91 12.71
C VAL A 174 23.22 7.13 11.28
N GLY A 175 24.45 7.61 11.07
CA GLY A 175 25.05 7.74 9.75
C GLY A 175 25.06 6.42 8.96
N ILE A 176 25.31 5.29 9.63
CA ILE A 176 25.25 3.96 9.00
C ILE A 176 23.81 3.62 8.57
N PHE A 177 22.80 3.87 9.42
CA PHE A 177 21.40 3.61 9.06
C PHE A 177 20.94 4.46 7.88
N ILE A 178 21.29 5.75 7.86
CA ILE A 178 20.95 6.64 6.75
C ILE A 178 21.67 6.20 5.48
N GLN A 179 22.97 5.88 5.55
CA GLN A 179 23.73 5.38 4.40
C GLN A 179 23.14 4.08 3.83
N ARG A 180 22.63 3.19 4.70
CA ARG A 180 21.95 1.97 4.24
C ARG A 180 20.62 2.27 3.59
N THR A 181 19.83 3.16 4.17
CA THR A 181 18.59 3.66 3.56
C THR A 181 18.87 4.26 2.17
N TRP A 182 19.90 5.08 2.04
CA TRP A 182 20.34 5.68 0.77
C TRP A 182 20.61 4.63 -0.32
N VAL A 183 21.26 3.51 0.04
CA VAL A 183 21.52 2.39 -0.89
C VAL A 183 20.24 1.63 -1.25
N VAL A 184 19.32 1.44 -0.30
CA VAL A 184 18.02 0.79 -0.54
C VAL A 184 17.18 1.66 -1.48
N VAL A 185 17.07 2.95 -1.18
CA VAL A 185 16.42 3.96 -2.02
C VAL A 185 17.03 3.94 -3.42
N LYS A 186 18.36 3.97 -3.56
CA LYS A 186 19.05 3.85 -4.86
C LYS A 186 18.55 2.68 -5.69
N ARG A 187 18.50 1.48 -5.10
CA ARG A 187 18.04 0.29 -5.83
C ARG A 187 16.60 0.43 -6.29
N SER A 188 15.71 0.93 -5.42
CA SER A 188 14.30 1.11 -5.75
C SER A 188 14.10 2.20 -6.83
N SER A 189 14.75 3.35 -6.68
CA SER A 189 14.65 4.49 -7.61
C SER A 189 15.24 4.15 -8.97
N MET A 190 16.41 3.49 -9.04
CA MET A 190 16.99 3.11 -10.32
C MET A 190 16.13 2.10 -11.10
N ARG A 191 15.37 1.23 -10.41
CA ARG A 191 14.37 0.38 -11.07
C ARG A 191 13.23 1.20 -11.66
N LYS A 192 12.73 2.20 -10.93
CA LYS A 192 11.68 3.12 -11.41
C LYS A 192 12.17 3.93 -12.61
N ILE A 193 13.36 4.52 -12.53
CA ILE A 193 14.00 5.26 -13.63
C ILE A 193 14.19 4.38 -14.87
N LYS A 194 14.65 3.13 -14.69
CA LYS A 194 14.77 2.18 -15.81
C LYS A 194 13.40 1.89 -16.42
N SER A 195 12.38 1.69 -15.58
CA SER A 195 11.02 1.42 -16.04
C SER A 195 10.41 2.61 -16.77
N LEU A 196 10.73 3.85 -16.37
CA LEU A 196 10.26 5.06 -17.03
C LEU A 196 10.56 5.04 -18.53
N LYS A 197 11.80 4.72 -18.93
CA LYS A 197 12.19 4.62 -20.35
C LYS A 197 11.43 3.53 -21.09
N THR A 198 11.20 2.39 -20.45
CA THR A 198 10.41 1.30 -21.05
C THR A 198 8.96 1.71 -21.26
N TYR A 199 8.31 2.26 -20.22
CA TYR A 199 6.93 2.72 -20.31
C TYR A 199 6.75 3.91 -21.27
N GLU A 200 7.77 4.76 -21.41
CA GLU A 200 7.80 5.82 -22.42
C GLU A 200 7.71 5.23 -23.83
N THR A 201 8.58 4.27 -24.17
CA THR A 201 8.57 3.59 -25.47
C THR A 201 7.29 2.80 -25.70
N ASP A 202 6.79 2.12 -24.66
CA ASP A 202 5.54 1.35 -24.74
C ASP A 202 4.34 2.28 -24.95
N ALA A 203 4.30 3.44 -24.28
CA ALA A 203 3.26 4.45 -24.45
C ALA A 203 3.32 5.09 -25.84
N GLU A 204 4.51 5.44 -26.34
CA GLU A 204 4.70 5.93 -27.71
C GLU A 204 4.21 4.91 -28.74
N SER A 205 4.58 3.63 -28.56
CA SER A 205 4.19 2.53 -29.45
C SER A 205 2.69 2.25 -29.41
N ALA A 206 2.09 2.23 -28.21
CA ALA A 206 0.66 2.02 -28.03
C ALA A 206 -0.16 3.15 -28.65
N LEU A 207 0.34 4.39 -28.59
CA LEU A 207 -0.30 5.54 -29.19
C LEU A 207 -0.14 5.57 -30.72
N ALA A 208 1.02 5.15 -31.24
CA ALA A 208 1.22 4.97 -32.68
C ALA A 208 0.29 3.91 -33.27
N ALA A 209 0.07 2.80 -32.56
CA ALA A 209 -0.84 1.72 -32.97
C ALA A 209 -2.32 2.15 -33.08
N LEU A 210 -2.72 3.26 -32.43
CA LEU A 210 -4.04 3.87 -32.63
C LEU A 210 -4.16 4.62 -33.97
N SER A 211 -3.05 4.82 -34.69
CA SER A 211 -3.04 5.41 -36.04
C SER A 211 -3.21 4.39 -37.15
N GLU A 212 -3.31 3.09 -36.84
CA GLU A 212 -3.46 2.01 -37.82
C GLU A 212 -4.93 1.72 -38.16
N ASP A 213 -5.20 1.18 -39.35
CA ASP A 213 -6.56 0.96 -39.88
C ASP A 213 -7.43 -0.04 -39.07
N SER A 214 -6.87 -0.74 -38.07
CA SER A 214 -7.56 -1.78 -37.27
C SER A 214 -7.65 -1.43 -35.77
N ILE A 215 -8.34 -0.33 -35.45
CA ILE A 215 -8.52 0.10 -34.06
C ILE A 215 -9.65 -0.73 -33.40
N THR A 216 -9.38 -1.34 -32.25
CA THR A 216 -10.37 -2.08 -31.44
C THR A 216 -10.51 -1.45 -30.05
N PRO A 217 -11.67 -1.60 -29.36
CA PRO A 217 -11.85 -1.09 -27.99
C PRO A 217 -10.78 -1.58 -27.01
N GLU A 218 -10.36 -2.83 -27.12
CA GLU A 218 -9.29 -3.40 -26.29
C GLU A 218 -7.93 -2.72 -26.53
N LYS A 219 -7.59 -2.38 -27.78
CA LYS A 219 -6.38 -1.62 -28.09
C LYS A 219 -6.42 -0.24 -27.43
N VAL A 220 -7.57 0.44 -27.47
CA VAL A 220 -7.75 1.74 -26.80
C VAL A 220 -7.61 1.60 -25.28
N LYS A 221 -8.33 0.66 -24.65
CA LYS A 221 -8.21 0.38 -23.20
C LYS A 221 -6.76 0.10 -22.79
N LYS A 222 -6.03 -0.67 -23.60
CA LYS A 222 -4.61 -0.96 -23.39
C LYS A 222 -3.76 0.31 -23.49
N THR A 223 -3.98 1.15 -24.50
CA THR A 223 -3.24 2.42 -24.65
C THR A 223 -3.51 3.37 -23.48
N LEU A 224 -4.78 3.52 -23.04
CA LEU A 224 -5.15 4.32 -21.87
C LEU A 224 -4.36 3.89 -20.62
N ARG A 225 -4.34 2.59 -20.34
CA ARG A 225 -3.61 2.01 -19.19
C ARG A 225 -2.10 2.21 -19.31
N THR A 226 -1.52 2.05 -20.50
CA THR A 226 -0.08 2.22 -20.71
C THR A 226 0.36 3.68 -20.53
N VAL A 227 -0.41 4.64 -21.07
CA VAL A 227 -0.13 6.07 -20.91
C VAL A 227 -0.34 6.50 -19.46
N SER A 228 -1.37 5.99 -18.78
CA SER A 228 -1.58 6.23 -17.35
C SER A 228 -0.40 5.72 -16.49
N LYS A 229 0.11 4.50 -16.74
CA LYS A 229 1.32 4.00 -16.06
C LYS A 229 2.55 4.85 -16.34
N PHE A 230 2.71 5.36 -17.56
CA PHE A 230 3.78 6.30 -17.89
C PHE A 230 3.60 7.61 -17.13
N ARG A 231 2.37 8.15 -17.05
CA ARG A 231 2.02 9.34 -16.26
C ARG A 231 2.42 9.20 -14.80
N GLU A 232 2.03 8.11 -14.13
CA GLU A 232 2.38 7.85 -12.72
C GLU A 232 3.90 7.90 -12.49
N LEU A 233 4.68 7.33 -13.41
CA LEU A 233 6.14 7.36 -13.31
C LEU A 233 6.72 8.74 -13.61
N VAL A 234 6.13 9.50 -14.53
CA VAL A 234 6.55 10.88 -14.84
C VAL A 234 6.26 11.83 -13.67
N GLU A 235 5.13 11.66 -12.99
CA GLU A 235 4.81 12.44 -11.79
C GLU A 235 5.80 12.15 -10.66
N LEU A 236 6.22 10.89 -10.52
CA LEU A 236 7.16 10.47 -9.47
C LEU A 236 8.63 10.80 -9.77
N CYS A 237 9.10 10.58 -11.00
CA CYS A 237 10.52 10.73 -11.35
C CYS A 237 10.80 11.29 -12.75
N GLY A 238 9.81 11.90 -13.41
CA GLY A 238 9.95 12.43 -14.76
C GLY A 238 10.81 13.69 -14.83
N THR A 239 11.74 13.71 -15.80
CA THR A 239 12.50 14.89 -16.23
C THR A 239 11.61 15.89 -16.96
N SER A 240 12.13 17.10 -17.20
CA SER A 240 11.49 18.11 -18.06
C SER A 240 11.11 17.54 -19.44
N SER A 241 11.99 16.72 -20.02
CA SER A 241 11.76 16.02 -21.28
C SER A 241 10.61 15.02 -21.20
N ALA A 242 10.59 14.15 -20.18
CA ALA A 242 9.53 13.16 -20.00
C ALA A 242 8.16 13.81 -19.74
N ARG A 243 8.12 14.93 -18.99
CA ARG A 243 6.91 15.72 -18.77
C ARG A 243 6.39 16.35 -20.08
N SER A 244 7.27 16.85 -20.92
CA SER A 244 6.90 17.39 -22.24
C SER A 244 6.31 16.32 -23.16
N LYS A 245 6.91 15.12 -23.17
CA LYS A 245 6.38 13.96 -23.91
C LYS A 245 5.01 13.55 -23.38
N LEU A 246 4.85 13.42 -22.07
CA LEU A 246 3.57 13.10 -21.44
C LEU A 246 2.49 14.13 -21.83
N LYS A 247 2.80 15.43 -21.78
CA LYS A 247 1.87 16.49 -22.21
C LYS A 247 1.42 16.28 -23.66
N THR A 248 2.35 15.92 -24.54
CA THR A 248 2.06 15.62 -25.95
C THR A 248 1.18 14.37 -26.09
N MET A 249 1.43 13.33 -25.29
CA MET A 249 0.61 12.11 -25.29
C MET A 249 -0.81 12.37 -24.79
N ASN A 250 -0.96 13.10 -23.68
CA ASN A 250 -2.27 13.50 -23.14
C ASN A 250 -3.05 14.30 -24.19
N GLN A 251 -2.44 15.31 -24.82
CA GLN A 251 -3.10 16.07 -25.89
C GLN A 251 -3.60 15.19 -27.05
N LYS A 252 -2.82 14.18 -27.45
CA LYS A 252 -3.23 13.24 -28.50
C LYS A 252 -4.38 12.34 -28.03
N MET A 253 -4.39 11.94 -26.77
CA MET A 253 -5.47 11.17 -26.17
C MET A 253 -6.76 11.99 -26.03
N ASP A 254 -6.68 13.23 -25.57
CA ASP A 254 -7.81 14.14 -25.44
C ASP A 254 -8.46 14.36 -26.81
N GLN A 255 -7.65 14.55 -27.86
CA GLN A 255 -8.12 14.64 -29.24
C GLN A 255 -8.82 13.35 -29.69
N PHE A 256 -8.22 12.19 -29.42
CA PHE A 256 -8.80 10.89 -29.77
C PHE A 256 -10.16 10.66 -29.08
N ILE A 257 -10.25 10.94 -27.78
CA ILE A 257 -11.48 10.77 -27.00
C ILE A 257 -12.57 11.76 -27.45
N ALA A 258 -12.21 13.02 -27.71
CA ALA A 258 -13.15 14.01 -28.26
C ALA A 258 -13.72 13.58 -29.63
N GLU A 259 -12.90 12.98 -30.49
CA GLU A 259 -13.35 12.42 -31.76
C GLU A 259 -14.30 11.22 -31.61
N VAL A 260 -14.09 10.38 -30.60
CA VAL A 260 -15.01 9.27 -30.26
C VAL A 260 -16.33 9.83 -29.73
N HIS A 261 -16.29 10.80 -28.82
CA HIS A 261 -17.47 11.45 -28.24
C HIS A 261 -18.37 12.12 -29.29
N THR A 262 -17.77 12.85 -30.24
CA THR A 262 -18.50 13.58 -31.30
C THR A 262 -19.17 12.67 -32.34
N GLN A 263 -18.81 11.38 -32.38
CA GLN A 263 -19.38 10.41 -33.32
C GLN A 263 -20.51 9.57 -32.75
N VAL A 264 -20.61 9.46 -31.42
CA VAL A 264 -21.74 8.80 -30.74
C VAL A 264 -22.93 9.74 -30.51
N ALA A 265 -22.70 11.06 -30.52
CA ALA A 265 -23.76 12.05 -30.48
C ALA A 265 -24.67 11.98 -31.73
N PRO A 266 -26.01 11.98 -31.60
CA PRO A 266 -26.92 11.90 -32.73
C PRO A 266 -26.76 13.16 -33.62
N LYS A 267 -26.26 12.97 -34.84
CA LYS A 267 -26.08 14.09 -35.78
C LYS A 267 -27.44 14.66 -36.23
N PRO A 268 -27.68 15.98 -36.08
CA PRO A 268 -28.69 16.65 -36.90
C PRO A 268 -28.22 16.67 -38.37
N LYS A 269 -29.11 16.27 -39.28
CA LYS A 269 -28.87 16.29 -40.74
C LYS A 269 -28.73 17.73 -41.25
N LYS A 270 -27.67 18.04 -42.01
CA LYS A 270 -27.64 18.84 -43.27
C LYS A 270 -26.19 19.23 -43.70
N PRO A 271 -25.97 19.78 -44.91
CA PRO A 271 -25.68 19.07 -46.16
C PRO A 271 -24.22 19.29 -46.63
N ALA A 272 -23.86 18.63 -47.74
CA ALA A 272 -22.54 18.65 -48.35
C ALA A 272 -22.07 20.06 -48.79
N ASP A 273 -20.84 20.43 -48.39
CA ASP A 273 -19.67 20.70 -49.25
C ASP A 273 -18.68 21.63 -48.55
N GLN A 274 -17.40 21.21 -48.50
CA GLN A 274 -16.21 22.02 -48.84
C GLN A 274 -14.93 21.32 -48.35
N LYS A 275 -14.08 20.96 -49.32
CA LYS A 275 -12.72 20.46 -49.10
C LYS A 275 -11.79 21.63 -48.72
N LYS A 276 -11.15 21.54 -47.54
CA LYS A 276 -9.85 22.18 -47.28
C LYS A 276 -8.88 21.12 -46.74
N ALA A 277 -7.64 21.19 -47.23
CA ALA A 277 -6.56 20.27 -46.94
C ALA A 277 -6.16 20.32 -45.45
N ALA A 278 -5.89 19.15 -44.86
CA ALA A 278 -5.52 18.98 -43.46
C ALA A 278 -4.22 18.13 -43.35
N PRO A 279 -3.39 18.36 -42.32
CA PRO A 279 -2.11 17.67 -42.08
C PRO A 279 -2.34 16.19 -41.67
N PRO A 280 -1.30 15.34 -41.50
CA PRO A 280 -1.44 13.89 -41.61
C PRO A 280 -2.42 13.35 -40.57
N LYS A 281 -3.48 12.73 -41.08
CA LYS A 281 -4.60 12.20 -40.30
C LYS A 281 -4.17 10.90 -39.61
N PHE A 282 -4.39 10.81 -38.31
CA PHE A 282 -4.59 9.54 -37.63
C PHE A 282 -5.64 8.74 -38.42
N ALA A 283 -5.47 7.41 -38.57
CA ALA A 283 -6.53 6.57 -39.10
C ALA A 283 -7.80 6.84 -38.30
N SER A 284 -8.86 7.21 -39.01
CA SER A 284 -9.98 7.91 -38.40
C SER A 284 -10.65 7.06 -37.34
N SER A 285 -10.87 7.65 -36.16
CA SER A 285 -11.81 7.26 -35.10
C SER A 285 -13.19 6.77 -35.59
N LYS A 286 -13.53 7.03 -36.86
CA LYS A 286 -14.67 6.47 -37.58
C LYS A 286 -14.74 4.95 -37.61
N SER A 287 -13.61 4.23 -37.62
CA SER A 287 -13.67 2.76 -37.60
C SER A 287 -14.09 2.23 -36.24
N LEU A 288 -13.62 2.85 -35.15
CA LEU A 288 -13.94 2.41 -33.79
C LEU A 288 -15.38 2.70 -33.39
N ALA A 289 -15.90 3.89 -33.73
CA ALA A 289 -17.31 4.22 -33.50
C ALA A 289 -18.28 3.37 -34.36
N GLN A 290 -17.79 2.79 -35.47
CA GLN A 290 -18.56 1.87 -36.32
C GLN A 290 -18.43 0.40 -35.88
N LEU A 291 -17.37 0.03 -35.16
CA LEU A 291 -17.07 -1.35 -34.75
C LEU A 291 -17.39 -1.64 -33.28
N ALA A 292 -17.45 -0.63 -32.42
CA ALA A 292 -17.68 -0.76 -30.99
C ALA A 292 -19.18 -0.69 -30.65
N THR A 293 -19.64 -1.47 -29.66
CA THR A 293 -21.00 -1.32 -29.13
C THR A 293 -21.12 -0.02 -28.34
N ALA A 294 -22.34 0.51 -28.17
CA ALA A 294 -22.57 1.71 -27.34
C ALA A 294 -22.06 1.52 -25.89
N ASN A 295 -22.12 0.29 -25.38
CA ASN A 295 -21.57 -0.08 -24.08
C ASN A 295 -20.04 -0.02 -24.05
N ASP A 296 -19.36 -0.50 -25.10
CA ASP A 296 -17.89 -0.42 -25.19
C ASP A 296 -17.38 1.02 -25.21
N VAL A 297 -18.12 1.93 -25.84
CA VAL A 297 -17.77 3.35 -25.87
C VAL A 297 -18.00 4.00 -24.51
N ALA A 298 -19.11 3.70 -23.82
CA ALA A 298 -19.34 4.19 -22.46
C ALA A 298 -18.24 3.73 -21.50
N GLU A 299 -17.89 2.44 -21.51
CA GLU A 299 -16.80 1.89 -20.69
C GLU A 299 -15.43 2.54 -20.98
N LEU A 300 -15.18 2.94 -22.22
CA LEU A 300 -13.96 3.64 -22.62
C LEU A 300 -13.89 5.05 -22.06
N LEU A 301 -15.02 5.75 -22.05
CA LEU A 301 -15.13 7.11 -21.50
C LEU A 301 -15.00 7.09 -19.98
N ASP A 302 -15.70 6.17 -19.31
CA ASP A 302 -15.57 5.98 -17.86
C ASP A 302 -14.13 5.64 -17.46
N LEU A 303 -13.45 4.77 -18.23
CA LEU A 303 -12.05 4.43 -17.97
C LEU A 303 -11.12 5.63 -18.20
N TYR A 304 -11.38 6.44 -19.22
CA TYR A 304 -10.59 7.65 -19.47
C TYR A 304 -10.79 8.68 -18.35
N ASP A 305 -12.03 8.96 -17.95
CA ASP A 305 -12.33 9.89 -16.86
C ASP A 305 -11.75 9.39 -15.53
N SER A 306 -11.80 8.09 -15.25
CA SER A 306 -11.15 7.50 -14.06
C SER A 306 -9.62 7.66 -14.05
N LEU A 307 -8.96 7.68 -15.22
CA LEU A 307 -7.49 7.71 -15.31
C LEU A 307 -6.93 9.12 -15.57
N PHE A 308 -7.73 10.00 -16.18
CA PHE A 308 -7.31 11.30 -16.69
C PHE A 308 -8.21 12.46 -16.27
N GLY A 309 -9.40 12.20 -15.73
CA GLY A 309 -10.33 13.23 -15.24
C GLY A 309 -9.74 14.05 -14.09
N GLU A 310 -10.25 15.26 -13.94
CA GLU A 310 -9.99 16.08 -12.76
C GLU A 310 -10.57 15.36 -11.54
N ALA A 311 -9.80 15.28 -10.45
CA ALA A 311 -10.26 14.65 -9.22
C ALA A 311 -11.48 15.42 -8.68
N THR A 312 -12.68 15.00 -9.07
CA THR A 312 -13.94 15.49 -8.52
C THR A 312 -14.09 14.93 -7.13
N ASP A 313 -13.77 15.75 -6.12
CA ASP A 313 -14.12 15.64 -4.68
C ASP A 313 -14.27 14.23 -4.08
N SER A 314 -13.49 13.29 -4.59
CA SER A 314 -13.31 11.99 -4.00
C SER A 314 -12.29 12.23 -2.92
N ALA A 315 -12.71 12.02 -1.67
CA ALA A 315 -11.91 12.16 -0.46
C ALA A 315 -10.45 11.82 -0.75
N PRO A 316 -9.49 12.65 -0.28
CA PRO A 316 -8.08 12.52 -0.65
C PRO A 316 -7.71 11.05 -0.55
N GLU A 317 -7.26 10.45 -1.66
CA GLU A 317 -6.60 9.15 -1.62
C GLU A 317 -5.62 9.26 -0.46
N LEU A 318 -5.89 8.49 0.60
CA LEU A 318 -5.01 8.42 1.76
C LEU A 318 -3.64 8.12 1.19
N ALA A 319 -2.79 9.16 1.16
CA ALA A 319 -1.54 9.17 0.44
C ALA A 319 -0.87 7.83 0.70
N GLY A 320 -0.80 7.00 -0.34
CA GLY A 320 -0.56 5.57 -0.23
C GLY A 320 0.61 5.31 0.70
N GLY A 321 0.32 5.05 1.97
CA GLY A 321 1.27 4.57 2.93
C GLY A 321 1.77 3.28 2.32
N SER A 322 2.99 3.31 1.81
CA SER A 322 3.59 2.21 1.08
C SER A 322 3.33 0.93 1.87
N LEU A 323 2.45 0.05 1.36
CA LEU A 323 2.16 -1.29 1.90
C LEU A 323 3.38 -2.22 1.78
N SER A 324 4.59 -1.65 1.68
CA SER A 324 5.90 -2.30 1.70
C SER A 324 6.18 -2.86 3.09
N GLY A 325 5.40 -3.84 3.52
CA GLY A 325 5.54 -4.47 4.84
C GLY A 325 4.72 -5.74 5.02
N VAL A 326 3.60 -5.89 4.31
CA VAL A 326 2.77 -7.09 4.40
C VAL A 326 3.44 -8.21 3.59
N ARG A 327 4.04 -9.18 4.28
CA ARG A 327 4.46 -10.44 3.66
C ARG A 327 3.21 -11.26 3.37
N PHE A 328 2.78 -11.27 2.12
CA PHE A 328 1.85 -12.28 1.64
C PHE A 328 2.50 -13.66 1.76
N GLY A 329 1.74 -14.65 2.25
CA GLY A 329 2.13 -16.06 2.17
C GLY A 329 2.35 -16.44 0.70
N GLN A 330 3.11 -17.52 0.46
CA GLN A 330 3.16 -18.07 -0.89
C GLN A 330 1.74 -18.49 -1.31
N PRO A 331 1.32 -18.22 -2.57
CA PRO A 331 0.06 -18.72 -3.08
C PRO A 331 0.05 -20.24 -2.89
N ALA A 332 -0.89 -20.74 -2.09
CA ALA A 332 -1.11 -22.16 -1.95
C ALA A 332 -2.38 -22.49 -2.75
N ASP A 333 -2.24 -23.31 -3.78
CA ASP A 333 -3.38 -23.79 -4.56
C ASP A 333 -4.35 -24.52 -3.63
N GLY A 334 -5.60 -24.06 -3.59
CA GLY A 334 -6.64 -24.58 -2.70
C GLY A 334 -6.65 -23.98 -1.29
N ALA A 335 -5.86 -22.95 -0.99
CA ALA A 335 -5.98 -22.23 0.27
C ALA A 335 -7.29 -21.41 0.33
N ASP A 336 -8.00 -21.53 1.47
CA ASP A 336 -9.25 -20.80 1.73
C ASP A 336 -8.99 -19.29 1.79
N PRO A 337 -9.65 -18.48 0.94
CA PRO A 337 -9.61 -17.02 1.03
C PRO A 337 -10.39 -16.45 2.23
N GLY A 338 -10.90 -17.31 3.11
CA GLY A 338 -11.62 -16.96 4.32
C GLY A 338 -13.13 -16.85 4.11
N VAL A 339 -13.68 -17.47 3.07
CA VAL A 339 -15.13 -17.41 2.75
C VAL A 339 -15.77 -18.80 2.62
N GLU A 340 -15.08 -19.87 3.03
CA GLU A 340 -15.59 -21.25 2.95
C GLU A 340 -16.94 -21.42 3.67
N VAL A 341 -17.06 -20.87 4.89
CA VAL A 341 -18.30 -20.92 5.68
C VAL A 341 -19.45 -20.25 4.92
N GLU A 342 -19.18 -19.10 4.32
CA GLU A 342 -20.15 -18.31 3.57
C GLU A 342 -20.50 -18.95 2.22
N SER A 343 -19.58 -19.71 1.61
CA SER A 343 -19.82 -20.42 0.35
C SER A 343 -20.96 -21.44 0.43
N GLY A 344 -21.21 -22.01 1.62
CA GLY A 344 -22.31 -22.91 1.89
C GLY A 344 -23.63 -22.22 2.26
N MET A 345 -23.67 -20.89 2.36
CA MET A 345 -24.84 -20.13 2.80
C MET A 345 -25.65 -19.60 1.61
N THR A 346 -26.97 -19.77 1.69
CA THR A 346 -27.89 -19.11 0.77
C THR A 346 -27.93 -17.60 1.03
N PRO A 347 -28.27 -16.75 0.03
CA PRO A 347 -28.40 -15.31 0.24
C PRO A 347 -29.34 -14.94 1.41
N ALA A 348 -30.43 -15.69 1.58
CA ALA A 348 -31.38 -15.46 2.66
C ALA A 348 -30.77 -15.72 4.04
N GLN A 349 -30.02 -16.81 4.20
CA GLN A 349 -29.30 -17.11 5.45
C GLN A 349 -28.24 -16.04 5.75
N LEU A 350 -27.52 -15.61 4.72
CA LEU A 350 -26.43 -14.66 4.83
C LEU A 350 -26.93 -13.28 5.30
N PHE A 351 -27.98 -12.77 4.66
CA PHE A 351 -28.59 -11.51 5.06
C PHE A 351 -29.36 -11.60 6.38
N HIS A 352 -29.94 -12.75 6.70
CA HIS A 352 -30.51 -12.99 8.02
C HIS A 352 -29.45 -12.90 9.12
N ASN A 353 -28.30 -13.56 8.93
CA ASN A 353 -27.22 -13.55 9.92
C ASN A 353 -26.65 -12.15 10.20
N LEU A 354 -26.59 -11.33 9.16
CA LEU A 354 -26.17 -9.93 9.22
C LEU A 354 -27.26 -8.96 9.71
N ASP A 355 -28.50 -9.43 9.83
CA ASP A 355 -29.68 -8.62 10.12
C ASP A 355 -29.92 -7.51 9.08
N PHE A 356 -29.71 -7.85 7.81
CA PHE A 356 -29.91 -6.99 6.64
C PHE A 356 -31.28 -7.25 6.03
N ASP A 357 -32.32 -6.85 6.73
CA ASP A 357 -33.71 -7.00 6.27
C ASP A 357 -33.92 -6.28 4.92
N GLY A 358 -34.14 -7.07 3.87
CA GLY A 358 -34.27 -6.56 2.50
C GLY A 358 -32.98 -6.58 1.67
N GLY A 359 -31.86 -7.05 2.23
CA GLY A 359 -30.58 -7.26 1.53
C GLY A 359 -29.58 -6.11 1.66
N THR A 360 -29.82 -5.15 2.54
CA THR A 360 -28.92 -4.02 2.82
C THR A 360 -28.90 -3.66 4.32
N PRO A 361 -27.84 -3.00 4.81
CA PRO A 361 -27.81 -2.43 6.16
C PRO A 361 -28.89 -1.35 6.36
N PHE A 362 -29.34 -1.17 7.61
CA PHE A 362 -30.41 -0.21 7.94
C PHE A 362 -30.10 1.25 7.56
N LEU A 363 -28.81 1.62 7.51
CA LEU A 363 -28.36 2.97 7.14
C LEU A 363 -28.42 3.25 5.64
N PHE A 364 -28.64 2.22 4.82
CA PHE A 364 -28.64 2.35 3.37
C PHE A 364 -30.04 2.70 2.89
N ASN A 365 -30.09 3.44 1.78
CA ASN A 365 -31.34 3.64 1.07
C ASN A 365 -31.88 2.30 0.58
N LYS A 366 -33.21 2.12 0.65
CA LYS A 366 -33.86 0.90 0.16
C LYS A 366 -33.93 0.84 -1.37
N GLU A 367 -33.82 2.01 -2.02
CA GLU A 367 -33.98 2.20 -3.44
C GLU A 367 -32.82 3.02 -3.99
N ARG A 368 -32.45 2.78 -5.24
CA ARG A 368 -31.46 3.53 -6.01
C ARG A 368 -32.05 3.94 -7.35
N HIS A 369 -31.63 5.09 -7.87
CA HIS A 369 -31.98 5.49 -9.23
C HIS A 369 -31.17 4.68 -10.25
N ARG A 370 -31.80 4.22 -11.33
CA ARG A 370 -31.15 3.41 -12.37
C ARG A 370 -29.98 4.13 -13.05
N ASP A 371 -30.09 5.45 -13.21
CA ASP A 371 -29.08 6.29 -13.86
C ASP A 371 -28.06 6.90 -12.87
N GLY A 372 -28.00 6.42 -11.62
CA GLY A 372 -26.96 6.82 -10.67
C GLY A 372 -27.16 8.15 -9.94
N LEU A 373 -28.30 8.82 -10.12
CA LEU A 373 -28.67 9.98 -9.31
C LEU A 373 -28.74 9.60 -7.84
N ASN A 374 -28.32 10.51 -6.95
CA ASN A 374 -28.33 10.28 -5.50
C ASN A 374 -29.21 11.32 -4.77
N PRO A 375 -29.66 11.03 -3.54
CA PRO A 375 -30.56 11.91 -2.79
C PRO A 375 -29.95 13.26 -2.34
N TRP A 376 -28.64 13.44 -2.51
CA TRP A 376 -27.95 14.67 -2.18
C TRP A 376 -28.01 15.68 -3.33
N ASP A 377 -28.11 15.18 -4.57
CA ASP A 377 -28.14 15.98 -5.78
C ASP A 377 -29.57 16.33 -6.21
N VAL A 378 -30.55 15.49 -5.88
CA VAL A 378 -31.94 15.62 -6.31
C VAL A 378 -32.91 15.22 -5.19
N ASP A 379 -34.09 15.87 -5.18
CA ASP A 379 -35.16 15.53 -4.24
C ASP A 379 -35.77 14.17 -4.61
N PHE A 380 -35.33 13.12 -3.90
CA PHE A 380 -35.79 11.76 -4.14
C PHE A 380 -37.28 11.53 -3.86
N ASP A 381 -37.92 12.38 -3.03
CA ASP A 381 -39.36 12.25 -2.79
C ASP A 381 -40.16 12.67 -4.02
N SER A 382 -39.68 13.67 -4.77
CA SER A 382 -40.25 14.06 -6.07
C SER A 382 -40.06 12.98 -7.14
N ILE A 383 -38.91 12.30 -7.16
CA ILE A 383 -38.67 11.19 -8.11
C ILE A 383 -39.58 10.00 -7.80
N ARG A 384 -39.81 9.72 -6.51
CA ARG A 384 -40.70 8.64 -6.07
C ARG A 384 -42.17 8.92 -6.43
N SER A 385 -42.60 10.18 -6.44
CA SER A 385 -43.96 10.56 -6.88
C SER A 385 -44.10 10.59 -8.40
N ASP A 386 -43.12 11.18 -9.09
CA ASP A 386 -43.28 11.59 -10.48
C ASP A 386 -42.85 10.50 -11.46
N THR A 387 -41.79 9.74 -11.12
CA THR A 387 -41.21 8.70 -11.99
C THR A 387 -40.77 7.47 -11.19
N PRO A 388 -41.69 6.76 -10.50
CA PRO A 388 -41.33 5.61 -9.66
C PRO A 388 -40.66 4.45 -10.42
N SER A 389 -40.87 4.37 -11.74
CA SER A 389 -40.28 3.31 -12.59
C SER A 389 -38.76 3.43 -12.78
N THR A 390 -38.14 4.54 -12.39
CA THR A 390 -36.68 4.74 -12.48
C THR A 390 -35.93 4.32 -11.22
N LEU A 391 -36.68 3.95 -10.16
CA LEU A 391 -36.14 3.46 -8.89
C LEU A 391 -36.10 1.93 -8.87
N GLU A 392 -34.96 1.39 -8.47
CA GLU A 392 -34.75 -0.05 -8.29
C GLU A 392 -34.40 -0.35 -6.81
N PRO A 393 -34.81 -1.50 -6.27
CA PRO A 393 -34.38 -1.91 -4.94
C PRO A 393 -32.86 -2.01 -4.86
N LEU A 394 -32.25 -1.29 -3.91
CA LEU A 394 -30.84 -1.45 -3.62
C LEU A 394 -30.66 -2.73 -2.81
N LYS A 395 -29.92 -3.70 -3.38
CA LYS A 395 -29.59 -4.97 -2.71
C LYS A 395 -28.12 -5.28 -2.91
N LEU A 396 -27.48 -5.77 -1.84
CA LEU A 396 -26.16 -6.34 -1.97
C LEU A 396 -26.25 -7.64 -2.79
N HIS A 397 -25.27 -7.87 -3.65
CA HIS A 397 -25.10 -9.18 -4.28
C HIS A 397 -24.64 -10.21 -3.24
N TRP A 398 -24.86 -11.49 -3.53
CA TRP A 398 -24.51 -12.58 -2.62
C TRP A 398 -23.04 -12.51 -2.17
N HIS A 399 -22.10 -12.30 -3.10
CA HIS A 399 -20.67 -12.24 -2.79
C HIS A 399 -20.32 -11.02 -1.92
N GLN A 400 -21.04 -9.91 -2.08
CA GLN A 400 -20.85 -8.71 -1.25
C GLN A 400 -21.36 -8.97 0.18
N GLY A 401 -22.50 -9.65 0.32
CA GLY A 401 -22.98 -10.13 1.60
C GLY A 401 -21.99 -11.09 2.25
N ALA A 402 -21.50 -12.08 1.50
CA ALA A 402 -20.52 -13.07 1.96
C ALA A 402 -19.23 -12.40 2.46
N GLY A 403 -18.72 -11.40 1.75
CA GLY A 403 -17.58 -10.60 2.19
C GLY A 403 -17.83 -9.91 3.53
N VAL A 404 -18.97 -9.24 3.69
CA VAL A 404 -19.34 -8.58 4.97
C VAL A 404 -19.48 -9.59 6.11
N HIS A 405 -20.13 -10.72 5.87
CA HIS A 405 -20.28 -11.78 6.87
C HIS A 405 -18.92 -12.35 7.30
N SER A 406 -18.05 -12.65 6.34
CA SER A 406 -16.69 -13.10 6.62
C SER A 406 -15.90 -12.06 7.43
N ILE A 407 -16.01 -10.78 7.06
CA ILE A 407 -15.36 -9.69 7.80
C ILE A 407 -15.77 -9.72 9.27
N VAL A 408 -17.08 -9.71 9.54
CA VAL A 408 -17.61 -9.70 10.90
C VAL A 408 -17.18 -10.95 11.67
N ARG A 409 -17.26 -12.13 11.06
CA ARG A 409 -16.85 -13.40 11.69
C ARG A 409 -15.38 -13.39 12.12
N HIS A 410 -14.50 -12.83 11.30
CA HIS A 410 -13.07 -12.75 11.59
C HIS A 410 -12.72 -11.66 12.61
N ILE A 411 -13.41 -10.51 12.57
CA ILE A 411 -13.21 -9.43 13.56
C ILE A 411 -13.59 -9.91 14.97
N PHE A 412 -14.72 -10.62 15.10
CA PHE A 412 -15.27 -11.03 16.39
C PHE A 412 -14.85 -12.44 16.83
N HIS A 413 -13.67 -12.92 16.42
CA HIS A 413 -13.22 -14.28 16.74
C HIS A 413 -13.13 -14.56 18.26
N LYS A 414 -13.62 -15.74 18.70
CA LYS A 414 -13.77 -16.11 20.13
C LYS A 414 -12.45 -16.14 20.94
N LYS A 415 -11.30 -16.32 20.28
CA LYS A 415 -9.98 -16.38 20.93
C LYS A 415 -8.95 -15.56 20.14
N PRO A 416 -8.13 -14.73 20.80
CA PRO A 416 -6.98 -14.10 20.15
C PRO A 416 -6.01 -15.21 19.71
N SER A 417 -5.71 -15.29 18.42
CA SER A 417 -4.68 -16.19 17.91
C SER A 417 -3.61 -15.38 17.17
N PRO A 418 -2.31 -15.63 17.41
CA PRO A 418 -1.23 -15.05 16.60
C PRO A 418 -1.35 -15.38 15.10
N SER A 419 -2.10 -16.44 14.75
CA SER A 419 -2.39 -16.84 13.36
C SER A 419 -3.64 -16.18 12.76
N HIS A 420 -4.38 -15.36 13.52
CA HIS A 420 -5.57 -14.64 13.06
C HIS A 420 -5.45 -13.15 13.45
N PRO A 421 -4.77 -12.33 12.62
CA PRO A 421 -4.68 -10.90 12.88
C PRO A 421 -6.06 -10.24 12.81
N SER A 422 -6.32 -9.24 13.65
CA SER A 422 -7.58 -8.47 13.69
C SER A 422 -7.85 -7.62 12.43
N GLY A 423 -6.92 -7.62 11.48
CA GLY A 423 -7.01 -6.89 10.21
C GLY A 423 -7.43 -7.82 9.08
N ILE A 424 -8.34 -7.34 8.23
CA ILE A 424 -8.86 -8.10 7.09
C ILE A 424 -8.46 -7.42 5.80
N LEU A 425 -7.98 -8.23 4.85
CA LEU A 425 -7.66 -7.77 3.51
C LEU A 425 -8.70 -8.31 2.52
N LEU A 426 -9.40 -7.40 1.86
CA LEU A 426 -10.26 -7.74 0.73
C LEU A 426 -9.42 -7.85 -0.54
N ALA A 427 -9.20 -9.09 -1.01
CA ALA A 427 -8.41 -9.40 -2.20
C ALA A 427 -9.27 -9.69 -3.44
N ASP A 428 -10.58 -9.39 -3.41
CA ASP A 428 -11.47 -9.53 -4.56
C ASP A 428 -10.96 -8.72 -5.77
N ASP A 429 -11.30 -9.18 -6.98
CA ASP A 429 -10.98 -8.48 -8.22
C ASP A 429 -11.54 -7.03 -8.27
N VAL A 430 -10.97 -6.22 -9.15
CA VAL A 430 -11.42 -4.84 -9.39
C VAL A 430 -12.85 -4.84 -9.94
N GLY A 431 -13.70 -3.94 -9.44
CA GLY A 431 -15.09 -3.81 -9.87
C GLY A 431 -16.12 -4.70 -9.16
N ILE A 432 -15.68 -5.60 -8.26
CA ILE A 432 -16.57 -6.54 -7.55
C ILE A 432 -17.39 -5.88 -6.42
N GLY A 433 -17.08 -4.63 -6.08
CA GLY A 433 -17.80 -3.84 -5.07
C GLY A 433 -17.14 -3.83 -3.69
N LYS A 434 -15.81 -3.79 -3.60
CA LYS A 434 -15.10 -3.67 -2.32
C LYS A 434 -15.55 -2.46 -1.50
N THR A 435 -15.82 -1.32 -2.16
CA THR A 435 -16.33 -0.12 -1.48
C THR A 435 -17.66 -0.37 -0.78
N ILE A 436 -18.62 -1.02 -1.44
CA ILE A 436 -19.94 -1.28 -0.83
C ILE A 436 -19.83 -2.31 0.31
N GLN A 437 -18.91 -3.29 0.20
CA GLN A 437 -18.61 -4.23 1.29
C GLN A 437 -18.04 -3.51 2.52
N SER A 438 -17.09 -2.59 2.33
CA SER A 438 -16.53 -1.77 3.40
C SER A 438 -17.59 -0.89 4.06
N SER A 439 -18.40 -0.18 3.27
CA SER A 439 -19.49 0.65 3.77
C SER A 439 -20.55 -0.17 4.53
N ALA A 440 -20.90 -1.36 4.03
CA ALA A 440 -21.86 -2.24 4.69
C ALA A 440 -21.31 -2.80 6.01
N THR A 441 -20.01 -3.09 6.07
CA THR A 441 -19.32 -3.48 7.31
C THR A 441 -19.37 -2.36 8.35
N VAL A 442 -19.05 -1.12 7.94
CA VAL A 442 -19.11 0.04 8.84
C VAL A 442 -20.54 0.24 9.34
N ALA A 443 -21.54 0.13 8.47
CA ALA A 443 -22.94 0.24 8.84
C ALA A 443 -23.38 -0.87 9.81
N PHE A 444 -22.89 -2.09 9.62
CA PHE A 444 -23.12 -3.20 10.55
C PHE A 444 -22.52 -2.90 11.94
N LEU A 445 -21.28 -2.43 12.01
CA LEU A 445 -20.62 -2.08 13.27
C LEU A 445 -21.32 -0.92 13.99
N ALA A 446 -21.77 0.09 13.24
CA ALA A 446 -22.57 1.20 13.78
C ALA A 446 -23.91 0.71 14.36
N ASN A 447 -24.63 -0.17 13.64
CA ASN A 447 -25.85 -0.81 14.14
C ASN A 447 -25.57 -1.62 15.42
N LEU A 448 -24.48 -2.37 15.43
CA LEU A 448 -24.09 -3.18 16.58
C LEU A 448 -23.85 -2.33 17.83
N ALA A 449 -23.07 -1.25 17.69
CA ALA A 449 -22.82 -0.30 18.78
C ALA A 449 -24.13 0.33 19.31
N LEU A 450 -25.00 0.79 18.40
CA LEU A 450 -26.30 1.37 18.75
C LEU A 450 -27.19 0.38 19.53
N ARG A 451 -27.20 -0.89 19.11
CA ARG A 451 -27.98 -1.95 19.78
C ARG A 451 -27.45 -2.25 21.16
N GLN A 452 -26.13 -2.30 21.33
CA GLN A 452 -25.50 -2.48 22.63
C GLN A 452 -25.83 -1.33 23.58
N GLU A 453 -25.73 -0.09 23.12
CA GLU A 453 -26.06 1.11 23.90
C GLU A 453 -27.54 1.13 24.34
N ARG A 454 -28.45 0.72 23.44
CA ARG A 454 -29.91 0.74 23.68
C ARG A 454 -30.47 -0.54 24.29
N GLY A 455 -29.62 -1.53 24.60
CA GLY A 455 -30.07 -2.82 25.14
C GLY A 455 -30.97 -3.63 24.19
N LEU A 456 -30.80 -3.46 22.88
CA LEU A 456 -31.56 -4.17 21.85
C LEU A 456 -30.93 -5.53 21.51
N SER A 457 -31.70 -6.40 20.86
CA SER A 457 -31.21 -7.71 20.42
C SER A 457 -30.06 -7.60 19.41
N LEU A 458 -28.94 -8.24 19.71
CA LEU A 458 -27.77 -8.25 18.82
C LEU A 458 -28.05 -9.05 17.53
N PRO A 459 -27.38 -8.71 16.40
CA PRO A 459 -27.48 -9.48 15.17
C PRO A 459 -27.16 -10.98 15.38
N PRO A 460 -27.82 -11.91 14.67
CA PRO A 460 -27.62 -13.36 14.87
C PRO A 460 -26.16 -13.80 14.85
N ILE A 461 -25.36 -13.32 13.89
CA ILE A 461 -23.94 -13.66 13.79
C ILE A 461 -23.16 -13.34 15.07
N ILE A 462 -23.48 -12.23 15.75
CA ILE A 462 -22.81 -11.84 17.01
C ILE A 462 -23.30 -12.70 18.18
N ARG A 463 -24.59 -13.08 18.20
CA ARG A 463 -25.16 -13.93 19.25
C ARG A 463 -24.53 -15.33 19.22
N GLU A 464 -24.37 -15.91 18.03
CA GLU A 464 -23.72 -17.22 17.84
C GLU A 464 -22.25 -17.21 18.25
N ILE A 465 -21.58 -16.09 17.98
CA ILE A 465 -20.19 -15.85 18.39
C ILE A 465 -20.08 -15.58 19.90
N SER A 466 -21.12 -15.06 20.56
CA SER A 466 -21.09 -14.71 21.99
C SER A 466 -21.66 -15.78 22.92
N ALA A 467 -22.35 -16.82 22.40
CA ALA A 467 -22.95 -17.86 23.22
C ALA A 467 -21.90 -18.77 23.88
N PRO A 468 -22.01 -19.06 25.20
CA PRO A 468 -21.15 -20.02 25.88
C PRO A 468 -21.38 -21.43 25.32
N SER A 469 -20.30 -22.15 25.03
CA SER A 469 -20.37 -23.54 24.57
C SER A 469 -21.11 -24.38 25.61
N PRO A 470 -22.02 -25.30 25.20
CA PRO A 470 -22.57 -26.27 26.14
C PRO A 470 -21.43 -27.11 26.72
N PRO A 471 -21.50 -27.50 28.01
CA PRO A 471 -20.46 -28.32 28.64
C PRO A 471 -20.32 -29.62 27.85
N ALA A 472 -19.07 -29.92 27.45
CA ALA A 472 -18.74 -31.16 26.78
C ALA A 472 -19.23 -32.32 27.65
N SER A 473 -20.21 -33.08 27.14
CA SER A 473 -20.63 -34.33 27.74
C SER A 473 -19.44 -35.29 27.72
N HIS A 474 -18.83 -35.50 28.89
CA HIS A 474 -17.93 -36.61 29.11
C HIS A 474 -18.74 -37.90 28.98
N SER A 475 -18.72 -38.51 27.79
CA SER A 475 -19.06 -39.93 27.63
C SER A 475 -17.98 -40.74 28.33
N SER A 476 -18.43 -41.47 29.36
CA SER A 476 -17.65 -42.42 30.16
C SER A 476 -17.20 -43.63 29.36
#